data_AF-T1ARZ8-F1
#
_entry.id   AF-T1ARZ8-F1
#
_cell.length_a   1.000
_cell.length_b   1.000
_cell.length_c   1.000
_cell.angle_alpha   90.00
_cell.angle_beta   90.00
_cell.angle_gamma   90.00
#
_symmetry.space_group_name_H-M   'P 1'
#
loop_
_entity.id
_entity.type
_entity.pdbx_description
1 polymer ?
#
loop_
_entity_poly.entity_id
_entity_poly.type
_entity_poly.pdbx_seq_one_letter_code
_entity_poly.pdbx_strand_id
1 'polypeptide(L)' 'LLLGRLTYENLYSVWPKRKDNPYTEVLNKTQKYVASRTLQEPLPSDELDPPQG' A
#
# COMPACT_ATOMS: atom_id res chain seq x y z
N LEU A 1 -4.77 9.88 2.61
CA LEU A 1 -5.38 8.93 3.57
C LEU A 1 -4.38 8.60 4.66
N LEU A 2 -4.71 8.80 5.94
CA LEU A 2 -3.84 8.45 7.06
C LEU A 2 -4.33 7.14 7.69
N LEU A 3 -3.44 6.16 7.83
CA LEU A 3 -3.76 4.82 8.33
C LEU A 3 -2.74 4.38 9.36
N GLY A 4 -3.19 3.58 10.33
CA GLY A 4 -2.26 2.79 11.14
C GLY A 4 -1.62 1.67 10.30
N ARG A 5 -0.41 1.22 10.68
CA ARG A 5 0.33 0.15 9.97
C ARG A 5 -0.50 -1.12 9.75
N LEU A 6 -1.09 -1.68 10.81
CA LEU A 6 -1.88 -2.91 10.71
C LEU A 6 -3.08 -2.75 9.77
N THR A 7 -3.76 -1.61 9.84
CA THR A 7 -4.89 -1.31 8.95
C THR A 7 -4.42 -1.18 7.50
N TYR A 8 -3.29 -0.51 7.27
CA TYR A 8 -2.70 -0.37 5.95
C TYR A 8 -2.33 -1.73 5.34
N GLU A 9 -1.64 -2.60 6.08
CA GLU A 9 -1.21 -3.93 5.62
C GLU A 9 -2.40 -4.83 5.28
N ASN A 10 -3.39 -4.88 6.16
CA ASN A 10 -4.61 -5.66 5.93
C ASN A 10 -5.36 -5.17 4.69
N LEU A 11 -5.44 -3.86 4.50
CA LEU A 11 -6.08 -3.25 3.34
C LEU A 11 -5.24 -3.53 2.07
N TYR A 12 -3.92 -3.37 2.12
CA TYR A 12 -3.00 -3.59 0.98
C TYR A 12 -2.96 -5.04 0.53
N SER A 13 -3.17 -6.01 1.43
CA SER A 13 -3.22 -7.43 1.06
C SER A 13 -4.40 -7.78 0.14
N VAL A 14 -5.47 -6.95 0.15
CA VAL A 14 -6.71 -7.22 -0.59
C VAL A 14 -6.99 -6.25 -1.73
N TRP A 15 -6.77 -4.94 -1.58
CA TRP A 15 -7.22 -3.98 -2.61
C TRP A 15 -6.52 -4.13 -3.97
N PRO A 16 -5.21 -4.41 -4.08
CA PRO A 16 -4.54 -4.55 -5.37
C PRO A 16 -5.08 -5.73 -6.19
N LYS A 17 -5.65 -6.72 -5.50
CA LYS A 17 -6.25 -7.92 -6.11
C LYS A 17 -7.67 -7.65 -6.63
N ARG A 18 -8.31 -6.52 -6.25
CA ARG A 18 -9.68 -6.19 -6.63
C ARG A 18 -9.69 -5.24 -7.84
N LYS A 19 -9.49 -5.78 -9.05
CA LYS A 19 -9.41 -4.98 -10.28
C LYS A 19 -10.76 -4.45 -10.79
N ASP A 20 -11.88 -5.12 -10.50
CA ASP A 20 -13.22 -4.74 -10.97
C ASP A 20 -14.04 -3.87 -9.99
N ASN A 21 -13.36 -3.11 -9.12
CA ASN A 21 -14.04 -2.27 -8.13
C ASN A 21 -13.79 -0.78 -8.43
N PRO A 22 -14.83 0.06 -8.61
CA PRO A 22 -14.68 1.50 -8.86
C PRO A 22 -13.91 2.23 -7.74
N TYR A 23 -13.87 1.68 -6.52
CA TYR A 23 -13.09 2.24 -5.43
C TYR A 23 -11.59 1.94 -5.52
N THR A 24 -11.17 0.93 -6.29
CA THR A 24 -9.75 0.56 -6.43
C THR A 24 -8.97 1.64 -7.16
N GLU A 25 -9.55 2.28 -8.18
CA GLU A 25 -8.89 3.36 -8.90
C GLU A 25 -8.64 4.58 -8.00
N VAL A 26 -9.64 4.95 -7.20
CA VAL A 26 -9.54 6.03 -6.21
C VAL A 26 -8.48 5.69 -5.17
N LEU A 27 -8.51 4.46 -4.64
CA LEU A 27 -7.51 3.99 -3.68
C LEU A 27 -6.11 4.03 -4.27
N ASN A 28 -5.91 3.57 -5.51
CA ASN A 28 -4.60 3.59 -6.16
C ASN A 28 -4.05 5.01 -6.32
N LYS A 29 -4.88 5.98 -6.73
CA LYS A 29 -4.48 7.38 -6.93
C LYS A 29 -4.29 8.17 -5.64
N THR A 30 -4.87 7.70 -4.54
CA THR A 30 -4.81 8.43 -3.26
C THR A 30 -3.46 8.24 -2.57
N GLN A 31 -2.79 9.35 -2.22
CA GLN A 31 -1.59 9.31 -1.37
C GLN A 31 -1.92 8.74 0.02
N LYS A 32 -1.13 7.76 0.47
CA LYS A 32 -1.33 7.07 1.76
C LYS A 32 -0.18 7.40 2.69
N TYR A 33 -0.51 7.77 3.93
CA TYR A 33 0.43 7.99 5.02
C TYR A 33 0.23 6.90 6.06
N VAL A 34 1.30 6.24 6.46
CA VAL A 34 1.27 5.17 7.46
C VAL A 34 1.85 5.69 8.76
N ALA A 35 1.00 5.81 9.78
CA ALA A 35 1.44 6.09 11.14
C ALA A 35 1.72 4.77 11.87
N SER A 36 2.91 4.67 12.46
CA SER A 36 3.27 3.58 13.36
C SER A 36 3.88 4.16 14.63
N ARG A 37 3.63 3.46 15.75
CA ARG A 37 4.25 3.76 17.05
C ARG A 37 5.60 3.06 17.22
N THR A 38 5.92 2.13 16.32
CA THR A 38 7.20 1.44 16.23
C THR A 38 7.89 1.81 14.92
N LEU A 39 9.15 2.24 15.02
CA LEU A 39 9.98 2.45 13.85
C LEU A 39 10.23 1.08 13.21
N GLN A 40 9.62 0.81 12.06
CA GLN A 40 10.12 -0.20 11.12
C GLN A 40 10.60 0.56 9.90
N GLU A 41 11.63 0.02 9.27
CA GLU A 41 12.16 0.53 8.02
C GLU A 41 11.02 0.76 7.01
N PRO A 42 11.08 1.85 6.23
CA PRO A 42 10.10 2.11 5.19
C PRO A 42 10.05 0.90 4.24
N LEU A 43 8.83 0.50 3.83
CA LEU A 43 8.67 -0.48 2.77
C LEU A 43 9.49 -0.03 1.55
N PRO A 44 10.39 -0.86 1.01
CA PRO A 44 11.24 -0.45 -0.10
C PRO A 44 10.37 -0.11 -1.30
N SER A 45 10.51 1.12 -1.79
CA SER A 45 9.87 1.62 -3.01
C SER A 45 10.32 0.88 -4.29
N ASP A 46 11.27 -0.04 -4.15
CA ASP A 46 12.02 -0.71 -5.21
C ASP A 46 11.34 -1.99 -5.75
N GLU A 47 10.27 -2.50 -5.11
CA GLU A 47 9.47 -3.60 -5.68
C GLU A 47 8.48 -3.11 -6.76
N LEU A 48 8.93 -2.16 -7.58
CA LEU A 48 8.26 -1.67 -8.79
C LEU A 48 9.15 -1.74 -10.05
N ASP A 49 10.29 -2.43 -10.00
CA ASP A 49 11.04 -2.81 -11.21
C ASP A 49 11.38 -4.32 -11.18
N PRO A 50 11.24 -5.05 -12.30
CA PRO A 50 11.46 -6.49 -12.33
C PRO A 50 12.95 -6.84 -12.21
N PRO A 51 13.30 -8.01 -11.65
CA PRO A 51 14.68 -8.48 -11.70
C PRO A 51 15.01 -8.86 -13.14
N GLN A 52 15.92 -8.18 -13.79
CA GLN A 52 16.63 -8.71 -14.97
C GLN A 52 18.11 -8.34 -14.85
N GLY A 53 18.87 -9.27 -14.28
CA GLY A 53 20.26 -9.47 -14.67
C GLY A 53 20.35 -10.13 -16.04
#